data_AF-A0A2D8NNM3-F1
#
_entry.id   AF-A0A2D8NNM3-F1
#
_cell.length_a   1.000
_cell.length_b   1.000
_cell.length_c   1.000
_cell.angle_alpha   90.00
_cell.angle_beta   90.00
_cell.angle_gamma   90.00
#
_symmetry.space_group_name_H-M   'P 1'
#
loop_
_entity.id
_entity.type
_entity.pdbx_description
1 polymer ?
#
loop_
_entity_poly.entity_id
_entity_poly.type
_entity_poly.pdbx_seq_one_letter_code
_entity_poly.pdbx_strand_id
1 'polypeptide(L)'
;PHPGRIDPISIALSMATMVPIVFAIKELAVHGVGSAAWAFAAAGAVFGVLFVRRQLRMRTPMLDMRLFHEGTFTGALLVNLLSVVGLVGFLFFVAQHLQLVLGLSPLEAGMALVPGLAAMIVAGFLVVPLGRRVAPRMLVPVALAFSVLGYVMVGVSGADALPATLVVAFVSLGIGIGAAETVSNELILASAPPAKAGAASAVSETAYELGAVLGTAVLGGVVTALYRSNLALPAALPADVREPARETLAGAMVEADLLGGALGAALRDAAASAFGAGVGVTAAMGAALVVVAAVIAAATLGGSRAPSRIEH
;
A
#
# COMPACT_ATOMS: atom_id res chain seq x y z
N PRO A 1 5.96 18.71 28.93
CA PRO A 1 5.12 17.53 28.57
C PRO A 1 5.36 16.37 29.54
N HIS A 2 4.33 15.87 30.23
CA HIS A 2 4.40 14.61 30.97
C HIS A 2 3.96 13.50 30.00
N PRO A 3 4.88 12.83 29.28
CA PRO A 3 4.49 11.70 28.44
C PRO A 3 3.77 10.67 29.32
N GLY A 4 2.62 10.19 28.87
CA GLY A 4 1.89 9.12 29.57
C GLY A 4 2.82 7.92 29.81
N ARG A 5 2.66 7.25 30.96
CA ARG A 5 3.48 6.08 31.28
C ARG A 5 3.29 5.00 30.21
N ILE A 6 4.38 4.33 29.83
CA ILE A 6 4.35 3.19 28.91
C ILE A 6 3.40 2.12 29.50
N ASP A 7 2.38 1.73 28.73
CA ASP A 7 1.44 0.66 29.11
C ASP A 7 1.72 -0.59 28.27
N PRO A 8 2.58 -1.52 28.75
CA PRO A 8 2.95 -2.71 28.00
C PRO A 8 1.76 -3.62 27.68
N ILE A 9 0.71 -3.59 28.49
CA ILE A 9 -0.52 -4.36 28.24
C ILE A 9 -1.26 -3.79 27.02
N SER A 10 -1.34 -2.46 26.90
CA SER A 10 -1.94 -1.83 25.73
C SER A 10 -1.12 -2.07 24.46
N ILE A 11 0.21 -2.09 24.56
CA ILE A 11 1.08 -2.46 23.44
C ILE A 11 0.80 -3.90 23.00
N ALA A 12 0.78 -4.85 23.94
CA ALA A 12 0.48 -6.25 23.65
C ALA A 12 -0.91 -6.42 23.03
N LEU A 13 -1.94 -5.74 23.54
CA LEU A 13 -3.29 -5.76 22.99
C LEU A 13 -3.35 -5.16 21.57
N SER A 14 -2.61 -4.08 21.32
CA SER A 14 -2.51 -3.48 19.97
C SER A 14 -1.88 -4.46 18.98
N MET A 15 -0.76 -5.09 19.35
CA MET A 15 -0.10 -6.12 18.54
C MET A 15 -1.03 -7.32 18.31
N ALA A 16 -1.71 -7.78 19.35
CA ALA A 16 -2.70 -8.87 19.28
C ALA A 16 -3.97 -8.50 18.49
N THR A 17 -4.18 -7.21 18.21
CA THR A 17 -5.23 -6.73 17.29
C THR A 17 -4.70 -6.72 15.86
N MET A 18 -3.55 -6.08 15.63
CA MET A 18 -3.02 -5.85 14.29
C MET A 18 -2.58 -7.16 13.60
N VAL A 19 -1.83 -8.02 14.28
CA VAL A 19 -1.27 -9.24 13.66
C VAL A 19 -2.36 -10.18 13.13
N PRO A 20 -3.40 -10.55 13.90
CA PRO A 20 -4.48 -11.40 13.38
C PRO A 20 -5.29 -10.72 12.28
N ILE A 21 -5.54 -9.41 12.36
CA ILE A 21 -6.28 -8.68 11.32
C ILE A 21 -5.50 -8.67 10.00
N VAL A 22 -4.21 -8.35 10.03
CA VAL A 22 -3.35 -8.39 8.84
C VAL A 22 -3.30 -9.80 8.24
N PHE A 23 -3.15 -10.81 9.09
CA PHE A 23 -3.15 -12.20 8.65
C PHE A 23 -4.49 -12.60 8.02
N ALA A 24 -5.62 -12.21 8.62
CA ALA A 24 -6.94 -12.47 8.06
C ALA A 24 -7.16 -11.79 6.70
N ILE A 25 -6.72 -10.55 6.54
CA ILE A 25 -6.79 -9.82 5.27
C ILE A 25 -5.94 -10.52 4.20
N LYS A 26 -4.71 -10.91 4.55
CA LYS A 26 -3.83 -11.66 3.65
C LYS A 26 -4.46 -12.99 3.23
N GLU A 27 -4.96 -13.75 4.20
CA GLU A 27 -5.57 -15.06 3.96
C GLU A 27 -6.79 -14.95 3.05
N LEU A 28 -7.64 -13.95 3.30
CA LEU A 28 -8.81 -13.66 2.48
C LEU A 28 -8.43 -13.28 1.04
N ALA A 29 -7.37 -12.48 0.86
CA ALA A 29 -6.93 -12.02 -0.45
C ALA A 29 -6.26 -13.12 -1.29
N VAL A 30 -5.50 -14.02 -0.65
CA VAL A 30 -4.70 -15.04 -1.36
C VAL A 30 -5.46 -16.36 -1.50
N HIS A 31 -6.16 -16.80 -0.45
CA HIS A 31 -6.82 -18.10 -0.39
C HIS A 31 -8.36 -18.01 -0.45
N GLY A 32 -8.92 -16.80 -0.43
CA GLY A 32 -10.37 -16.58 -0.48
C GLY A 32 -11.07 -16.76 0.87
N VAL A 33 -12.39 -16.89 0.85
CA VAL A 33 -13.20 -16.96 2.06
C VAL A 33 -13.01 -18.31 2.76
N GLY A 34 -12.28 -18.32 3.87
CA GLY A 34 -12.00 -19.52 4.67
C GLY A 34 -12.28 -19.36 6.16
N SER A 35 -12.44 -20.47 6.87
CA SER A 35 -12.68 -20.49 8.33
C SER A 35 -11.51 -19.88 9.12
N ALA A 36 -10.28 -20.07 8.65
CA ALA A 36 -9.09 -19.47 9.24
C ALA A 36 -9.13 -17.94 9.18
N ALA A 37 -9.43 -17.34 8.03
CA ALA A 37 -9.54 -15.89 7.87
C ALA A 37 -10.56 -15.29 8.85
N TRP A 38 -11.74 -15.90 8.97
CA TRP A 38 -12.77 -15.48 9.93
C TRP A 38 -12.34 -15.65 11.38
N ALA A 39 -11.64 -16.75 11.73
CA ALA A 39 -11.15 -16.98 13.07
C ALA A 39 -10.12 -15.91 13.50
N PHE A 40 -9.16 -15.59 12.62
CA PHE A 40 -8.17 -14.54 12.88
C PHE A 40 -8.80 -13.14 12.89
N ALA A 41 -9.77 -12.87 12.01
CA ALA A 41 -10.52 -11.62 12.01
C ALA A 41 -11.30 -11.44 13.33
N ALA A 42 -11.97 -12.50 13.80
CA ALA A 42 -12.70 -12.49 15.06
C ALA A 42 -11.75 -12.31 16.26
N ALA A 43 -10.62 -13.02 16.30
CA ALA A 43 -9.62 -12.87 17.34
C ALA A 43 -9.08 -11.44 17.39
N GLY A 44 -8.70 -10.87 16.24
CA GLY A 44 -8.25 -9.49 16.12
C GLY A 44 -9.32 -8.49 16.57
N ALA A 45 -10.58 -8.69 16.17
CA ALA A 45 -11.69 -7.84 16.60
C ALA A 45 -11.90 -7.90 18.12
N VAL A 46 -11.80 -9.09 18.74
CA VAL A 46 -11.90 -9.25 20.20
C VAL A 46 -10.79 -8.47 20.91
N PHE A 47 -9.52 -8.65 20.50
CA PHE A 47 -8.41 -7.91 21.08
C PHE A 47 -8.51 -6.40 20.84
N GLY A 48 -9.01 -5.99 19.67
CA GLY A 48 -9.28 -4.59 19.35
C GLY A 48 -10.32 -3.99 20.28
N VAL A 49 -11.44 -4.67 20.51
CA VAL A 49 -12.47 -4.23 21.46
C VAL A 49 -11.90 -4.13 22.88
N LEU A 50 -11.06 -5.08 23.30
CA LEU A 50 -10.39 -5.05 24.61
C LEU A 50 -9.42 -3.85 24.72
N PHE A 51 -8.64 -3.59 23.67
CA PHE A 51 -7.74 -2.45 23.58
C PHE A 51 -8.51 -1.12 23.70
N VAL A 52 -9.55 -0.94 22.89
CA VAL A 52 -10.35 0.29 22.87
C VAL A 52 -11.04 0.50 24.23
N ARG A 53 -11.66 -0.54 24.80
CA ARG A 53 -12.28 -0.47 26.13
C ARG A 53 -11.28 -0.10 27.22
N ARG A 54 -10.05 -0.61 27.14
CA ARG A 54 -8.98 -0.28 28.08
C ARG A 54 -8.57 1.19 27.94
N GLN A 55 -8.28 1.66 26.71
CA GLN A 55 -7.90 3.05 26.46
C GLN A 55 -8.98 4.04 26.93
N LEU A 56 -10.25 3.74 26.67
CA LEU A 56 -11.36 4.60 27.11
C LEU A 56 -11.54 4.66 28.64
N ARG A 57 -11.05 3.66 29.39
CA ARG A 57 -11.14 3.61 30.86
C ARG A 57 -9.92 4.21 31.56
N MET A 58 -8.79 4.40 30.87
CA MET A 58 -7.57 4.93 31.47
C MET A 58 -7.65 6.44 31.71
N ARG A 59 -7.12 6.91 32.84
CA ARG A 59 -7.05 8.35 33.19
C ARG A 59 -6.11 9.13 32.28
N THR A 60 -5.01 8.51 31.86
CA THR A 60 -4.01 9.06 30.94
C THR A 60 -3.78 8.05 29.83
N PRO A 61 -4.68 7.96 28.83
CA PRO A 61 -4.56 6.99 27.75
C PRO A 61 -3.35 7.29 26.86
N MET A 62 -2.78 6.25 26.28
CA MET A 62 -1.70 6.39 25.29
C MET A 62 -2.23 6.96 23.98
N LEU A 63 -3.44 6.55 23.61
CA LEU A 63 -4.13 6.99 22.40
C LEU A 63 -5.51 7.50 22.76
N ASP A 64 -5.81 8.74 22.37
CA ASP A 64 -7.15 9.28 22.55
C ASP A 64 -8.08 8.73 21.48
N MET A 65 -8.80 7.66 21.84
CA MET A 65 -9.74 6.99 20.94
C MET A 65 -10.84 7.92 20.40
N ARG A 66 -11.09 9.07 21.05
CA ARG A 66 -12.07 10.06 20.60
C ARG A 66 -11.65 10.74 19.29
N LEU A 67 -10.35 10.77 18.97
CA LEU A 67 -9.87 11.28 17.68
C LEU A 67 -10.42 10.46 16.51
N PHE A 68 -10.68 9.17 16.69
CA PHE A 68 -11.24 8.32 15.63
C PHE A 68 -12.72 8.59 15.33
N HIS A 69 -13.43 9.31 16.19
CA HIS A 69 -14.77 9.83 15.87
C HIS A 69 -14.72 11.06 14.97
N GLU A 70 -13.59 11.77 14.90
CA GLU A 70 -13.42 12.90 13.99
C GLU A 70 -13.22 12.37 12.57
N GLY A 71 -14.20 12.65 11.69
CA GLY A 71 -14.19 12.16 10.31
C GLY A 71 -12.91 12.54 9.56
N THR A 72 -12.39 13.75 9.77
CA THR A 72 -11.15 14.21 9.14
C THR A 72 -9.93 13.40 9.59
N PHE A 73 -9.81 13.07 10.87
CA PHE A 73 -8.68 12.32 11.41
C PHE A 73 -8.69 10.86 10.91
N THR A 74 -9.81 10.16 11.06
CA THR A 74 -9.96 8.78 10.58
C THR A 74 -9.86 8.69 9.07
N GLY A 75 -10.47 9.65 8.37
CA GLY A 75 -10.39 9.77 6.92
C GLY A 75 -8.95 9.92 6.43
N ALA A 76 -8.19 10.84 7.01
CA ALA A 76 -6.80 11.07 6.64
C ALA A 76 -5.92 9.84 6.94
N LEU A 77 -6.15 9.14 8.05
CA LEU A 77 -5.47 7.88 8.35
C LEU A 77 -5.76 6.79 7.32
N LEU A 78 -7.02 6.63 6.93
CA LEU A 78 -7.43 5.64 5.93
C LEU A 78 -6.89 5.98 4.54
N VAL A 79 -6.88 7.26 4.16
CA VAL A 79 -6.27 7.71 2.91
C VAL A 79 -4.79 7.40 2.90
N ASN A 80 -4.06 7.71 3.97
CA ASN A 80 -2.64 7.39 4.09
C ASN A 80 -2.40 5.88 3.97
N LEU A 81 -3.09 5.09 4.81
CA LEU A 81 -3.02 3.62 4.80
C LEU A 81 -3.23 3.04 3.39
N LEU A 82 -4.35 3.39 2.73
CA LEU A 82 -4.69 2.86 1.41
C LEU A 82 -3.73 3.34 0.31
N SER A 83 -3.24 4.58 0.41
CA SER A 83 -2.25 5.12 -0.53
C SER A 83 -0.95 4.33 -0.42
N VAL A 84 -0.47 4.04 0.80
CA VAL A 84 0.76 3.26 1.02
C VAL A 84 0.59 1.81 0.58
N VAL A 85 -0.58 1.18 0.83
CA VAL A 85 -0.88 -0.16 0.29
C VAL A 85 -0.73 -0.16 -1.23
N GLY A 86 -1.30 0.86 -1.89
CA GLY A 86 -1.16 1.06 -3.32
C GLY A 86 0.29 1.31 -3.75
N LEU A 87 1.03 2.18 -3.07
CA LEU A 87 2.43 2.47 -3.41
C LEU A 87 3.30 1.21 -3.35
N VAL A 88 3.23 0.49 -2.23
CA VAL A 88 4.09 -0.64 -1.95
C VAL A 88 3.72 -1.84 -2.80
N GLY A 89 2.42 -2.08 -3.04
CA GLY A 89 1.98 -3.08 -4.01
C GLY A 89 2.44 -2.78 -5.43
N PHE A 90 2.43 -1.50 -5.83
CA PHE A 90 2.93 -1.07 -7.14
C PHE A 90 4.44 -1.30 -7.26
N LEU A 91 5.21 -0.87 -6.26
CA LEU A 91 6.66 -1.07 -6.22
C LEU A 91 7.04 -2.55 -6.27
N PHE A 92 6.28 -3.41 -5.59
CA PHE A 92 6.53 -4.85 -5.59
C PHE A 92 6.51 -5.44 -7.00
N PHE A 93 5.44 -5.20 -7.77
CA PHE A 93 5.36 -5.76 -9.12
C PHE A 93 6.26 -5.02 -10.11
N VAL A 94 6.40 -3.69 -10.04
CA VAL A 94 7.25 -2.93 -10.98
C VAL A 94 8.72 -3.33 -10.84
N ALA A 95 9.21 -3.48 -9.60
CA ALA A 95 10.57 -3.92 -9.37
C ALA A 95 10.82 -5.32 -9.95
N GLN A 96 9.85 -6.23 -9.79
CA GLN A 96 9.92 -7.57 -10.38
C GLN A 96 9.85 -7.52 -11.91
N HIS A 97 8.98 -6.69 -12.50
CA HIS A 97 8.86 -6.57 -13.94
C HIS A 97 10.13 -6.00 -14.58
N LEU A 98 10.67 -4.91 -14.04
CA LEU A 98 11.90 -4.28 -14.54
C LEU A 98 13.09 -5.25 -14.50
N GLN A 99 13.25 -5.99 -13.40
CA GLN A 99 14.42 -6.86 -13.21
C GLN A 99 14.25 -8.24 -13.85
N LEU A 100 13.13 -8.90 -13.61
CA LEU A 100 12.94 -10.31 -13.96
C LEU A 100 12.29 -10.51 -15.33
N VAL A 101 11.47 -9.56 -15.79
CA VAL A 101 10.82 -9.64 -17.12
C VAL A 101 11.61 -8.88 -18.18
N LEU A 102 11.98 -7.63 -17.87
CA LEU A 102 12.76 -6.78 -18.79
C LEU A 102 14.27 -7.01 -18.70
N GLY A 103 14.73 -7.82 -17.74
CA GLY A 103 16.14 -8.20 -17.60
C GLY A 103 17.07 -7.06 -17.20
N LEU A 104 16.55 -5.96 -16.65
CA LEU A 104 17.36 -4.84 -16.19
C LEU A 104 18.17 -5.24 -14.96
N SER A 105 19.39 -4.72 -14.85
CA SER A 105 20.15 -4.86 -13.61
C SER A 105 19.43 -4.18 -12.43
N PRO A 106 19.69 -4.60 -11.18
CA PRO A 106 19.10 -3.95 -10.01
C PRO A 106 19.37 -2.44 -9.95
N LEU A 107 20.53 -1.99 -10.43
CA LEU A 107 20.89 -0.58 -10.51
C LEU A 107 20.04 0.17 -11.53
N GLU A 108 19.87 -0.37 -12.75
CA GLU A 108 19.04 0.23 -13.79
C GLU A 108 17.57 0.29 -13.40
N ALA A 109 17.05 -0.79 -12.80
CA ALA A 109 15.70 -0.82 -12.27
C ALA A 109 15.51 0.21 -11.15
N GLY A 110 16.48 0.35 -10.25
CA GLY A 110 16.48 1.39 -9.22
C GLY A 110 16.47 2.81 -9.82
N MET A 111 17.31 3.06 -10.82
CA MET A 111 17.36 4.35 -11.53
C MET A 111 16.06 4.67 -12.27
N ALA A 112 15.37 3.66 -12.81
CA ALA A 112 14.06 3.83 -13.43
C ALA A 112 12.97 4.25 -12.43
N LEU A 113 13.11 3.91 -11.15
CA LEU A 113 12.16 4.31 -10.09
C LEU A 113 12.43 5.71 -9.54
N VAL A 114 13.66 6.24 -9.67
CA VAL A 114 14.02 7.58 -9.15
C VAL A 114 13.07 8.70 -9.62
N PRO A 115 12.68 8.80 -10.90
CA PRO A 115 11.75 9.83 -11.36
C PRO A 115 10.41 9.82 -10.61
N GLY A 116 9.86 8.65 -10.28
CA GLY A 116 8.60 8.57 -9.55
C GLY A 116 8.72 9.04 -8.10
N LEU A 117 9.82 8.69 -7.43
CA LEU A 117 10.13 9.20 -6.08
C LEU A 117 10.36 10.71 -6.09
N ALA A 118 11.08 11.23 -7.10
CA ALA A 118 11.29 12.66 -7.27
C ALA A 118 9.95 13.39 -7.49
N ALA A 119 9.08 12.85 -8.35
CA ALA A 119 7.76 13.39 -8.60
C ALA A 119 6.89 13.39 -7.33
N MET A 120 6.98 12.35 -6.51
CA MET A 120 6.31 12.26 -5.20
C MET A 120 6.75 13.39 -4.26
N ILE A 121 8.06 13.61 -4.12
CA ILE A 121 8.62 14.70 -3.31
C ILE A 121 8.16 16.07 -3.83
N VAL A 122 8.27 16.29 -5.14
CA VAL A 122 7.88 17.55 -5.78
C VAL A 122 6.38 17.81 -5.60
N ALA A 123 5.53 16.80 -5.80
CA ALA A 123 4.09 16.91 -5.60
C ALA A 123 3.74 17.22 -4.13
N GLY A 124 4.43 16.60 -3.17
CA GLY A 124 4.30 16.92 -1.75
C GLY A 124 4.59 18.39 -1.44
N PHE A 125 5.67 18.96 -2.00
CA PHE A 125 5.95 20.39 -1.81
C PHE A 125 4.96 21.30 -2.52
N LEU A 126 4.56 20.94 -3.75
CA LEU A 126 3.64 21.75 -4.56
C LEU A 126 2.21 21.74 -4.00
N VAL A 127 1.77 20.67 -3.32
CA VAL A 127 0.41 20.59 -2.79
C VAL A 127 0.18 21.55 -1.61
N VAL A 128 1.22 21.87 -0.82
CA VAL A 128 1.11 22.75 0.36
C VAL A 128 0.51 24.13 0.05
N PRO A 129 1.03 24.93 -0.90
CA PRO A 129 0.43 26.22 -1.25
C PRO A 129 -0.96 26.07 -1.89
N LEU A 130 -1.23 24.96 -2.58
CA LEU A 130 -2.55 24.68 -3.15
C LEU A 130 -3.58 24.38 -2.05
N GLY A 131 -3.19 23.65 -0.99
CA GLY A 131 -4.03 23.33 0.16
C GLY A 131 -4.49 24.55 0.95
N ARG A 132 -3.77 25.69 0.85
CA ARG A 132 -4.20 26.97 1.42
C ARG A 132 -5.37 27.60 0.67
N ARG A 133 -5.58 27.23 -0.60
CA ARG A 133 -6.61 27.82 -1.48
C ARG A 133 -7.73 26.84 -1.81
N VAL A 134 -7.45 25.55 -1.83
CA VAL A 134 -8.37 24.47 -2.21
C VAL A 134 -8.62 23.57 -1.01
N ALA A 135 -9.88 23.25 -0.73
CA ALA A 135 -10.25 22.39 0.38
C ALA A 135 -9.67 20.96 0.21
N PRO A 136 -9.16 20.33 1.29
CA PRO A 136 -8.60 18.98 1.22
C PRO A 136 -9.53 17.92 0.61
N ARG A 137 -10.84 18.00 0.90
CA ARG A 137 -11.88 17.14 0.29
C ARG A 137 -11.95 17.18 -1.24
N MET A 138 -11.38 18.19 -1.88
CA MET A 138 -11.29 18.29 -3.35
C MET A 138 -9.87 18.02 -3.82
N LEU A 139 -8.88 18.53 -3.10
CA LEU A 139 -7.48 18.44 -3.48
C LEU A 139 -6.95 17.00 -3.46
N VAL A 140 -7.26 16.23 -2.40
CA VAL A 140 -6.77 14.86 -2.23
C VAL A 140 -7.38 13.89 -3.25
N PRO A 141 -8.71 13.87 -3.52
CA PRO A 141 -9.25 13.02 -4.58
C PRO A 141 -8.69 13.33 -5.98
N VAL A 142 -8.48 14.61 -6.29
CA VAL A 142 -7.88 15.03 -7.57
C VAL A 142 -6.43 14.55 -7.68
N ALA A 143 -5.65 14.64 -6.60
CA ALA A 143 -4.31 14.07 -6.57
C ALA A 143 -4.34 12.55 -6.79
N LEU A 144 -5.18 11.83 -6.05
CA LEU A 144 -5.30 10.37 -6.17
C LEU A 144 -5.79 9.91 -7.55
N ALA A 145 -6.46 10.75 -8.33
CA ALA A 145 -6.81 10.45 -9.72
C ALA A 145 -5.55 10.22 -10.60
N PHE A 146 -4.42 10.89 -10.31
CA PHE A 146 -3.15 10.59 -10.98
C PHE A 146 -2.65 9.18 -10.62
N SER A 147 -2.82 8.76 -9.37
CA SER A 147 -2.48 7.39 -8.97
C SER A 147 -3.35 6.34 -9.63
N VAL A 148 -4.65 6.61 -9.80
CA VAL A 148 -5.54 5.76 -10.61
C VAL A 148 -5.05 5.70 -12.07
N LEU A 149 -4.66 6.83 -12.66
CA LEU A 149 -4.14 6.88 -14.02
C LEU A 149 -2.87 6.02 -14.18
N GLY A 150 -1.93 6.11 -13.24
CA GLY A 150 -0.73 5.26 -13.24
C GLY A 150 -1.08 3.76 -13.22
N TYR A 151 -2.03 3.36 -12.39
CA TYR A 151 -2.52 1.98 -12.36
C TYR A 151 -3.21 1.56 -13.66
N VAL A 152 -4.05 2.42 -14.25
CA VAL A 152 -4.72 2.14 -15.52
C VAL A 152 -3.71 2.00 -16.66
N MET A 153 -2.67 2.84 -16.71
CA MET A 153 -1.61 2.74 -17.72
C MET A 153 -0.93 1.38 -17.68
N VAL A 154 -0.59 0.89 -16.49
CA VAL A 154 -0.02 -0.45 -16.32
C VAL A 154 -1.03 -1.54 -16.67
N GLY A 155 -2.25 -1.42 -16.18
CA GLY A 155 -3.30 -2.43 -16.42
C GLY A 155 -3.62 -2.63 -17.90
N VAL A 156 -3.59 -1.55 -18.69
CA VAL A 156 -3.81 -1.59 -20.15
C VAL A 156 -2.58 -2.12 -20.89
N SER A 157 -1.37 -1.84 -20.39
CA SER A 157 -0.12 -2.25 -21.03
C SER A 157 0.20 -3.74 -20.79
N GLY A 158 -0.27 -4.31 -19.67
CA GLY A 158 -0.13 -5.74 -19.37
C GLY A 158 1.32 -6.21 -19.34
N ALA A 159 1.58 -7.36 -19.95
CA ALA A 159 2.91 -7.99 -20.02
C ALA A 159 3.90 -7.22 -20.93
N ASP A 160 3.38 -6.45 -21.89
CA ASP A 160 4.18 -5.79 -22.93
C ASP A 160 4.53 -4.35 -22.55
N ALA A 161 4.44 -4.01 -21.26
CA ALA A 161 4.72 -2.68 -20.77
C ALA A 161 6.18 -2.30 -21.03
N LEU A 162 6.39 -1.33 -21.92
CA LEU A 162 7.70 -0.74 -22.13
C LEU A 162 8.22 -0.13 -20.82
N PRO A 163 9.55 -0.17 -20.57
CA PRO A 163 10.14 0.44 -19.37
C PRO A 163 9.69 1.89 -19.18
N ALA A 164 9.62 2.68 -20.26
CA ALA A 164 9.17 4.06 -20.22
C ALA A 164 7.71 4.20 -19.73
N THR A 165 6.82 3.28 -20.08
CA THR A 165 5.43 3.28 -19.62
C THR A 165 5.35 3.04 -18.11
N LEU A 166 6.17 2.12 -17.58
CA LEU A 166 6.25 1.87 -16.14
C LEU A 166 6.80 3.08 -15.37
N VAL A 167 7.81 3.76 -15.93
CA VAL A 167 8.35 5.00 -15.35
C VAL A 167 7.28 6.10 -15.32
N VAL A 168 6.58 6.34 -16.44
CA VAL A 168 5.51 7.36 -16.49
C VAL A 168 4.35 7.01 -15.56
N ALA A 169 3.96 5.73 -15.49
CA ALA A 169 2.96 5.26 -14.55
C ALA A 169 3.39 5.50 -13.10
N PHE A 170 4.66 5.23 -12.77
CA PHE A 170 5.18 5.46 -11.43
C PHE A 170 5.28 6.96 -11.09
N VAL A 171 5.64 7.80 -12.05
CA VAL A 171 5.60 9.26 -11.91
C VAL A 171 4.18 9.74 -11.63
N SER A 172 3.20 9.28 -12.40
CA SER A 172 1.79 9.61 -12.19
C SER A 172 1.31 9.17 -10.81
N LEU A 173 1.67 7.95 -10.41
CA LEU A 173 1.34 7.41 -9.09
C LEU A 173 2.01 8.18 -7.95
N GLY A 174 3.29 8.51 -8.10
CA GLY A 174 4.06 9.30 -7.14
C GLY A 174 3.46 10.69 -6.93
N ILE A 175 3.01 11.37 -8.00
CA ILE A 175 2.33 12.67 -7.90
C ILE A 175 1.10 12.57 -7.00
N GLY A 176 0.23 11.59 -7.25
CA GLY A 176 -1.01 11.45 -6.50
C GLY A 176 -0.78 11.09 -5.03
N ILE A 177 0.08 10.11 -4.77
CA ILE A 177 0.36 9.63 -3.40
C ILE A 177 1.14 10.68 -2.61
N GLY A 178 2.16 11.31 -3.18
CA GLY A 178 2.96 12.32 -2.48
C GLY A 178 2.14 13.54 -2.06
N ALA A 179 1.24 14.00 -2.93
CA ALA A 179 0.31 15.07 -2.59
C ALA A 179 -0.72 14.61 -1.54
N ALA A 180 -1.32 13.43 -1.69
CA ALA A 180 -2.33 12.90 -0.77
C ALA A 180 -1.76 12.66 0.64
N GLU A 181 -0.57 12.07 0.76
CA GLU A 181 0.10 11.83 2.05
C GLU A 181 0.46 13.13 2.75
N THR A 182 0.98 14.12 2.02
CA THR A 182 1.34 15.42 2.61
C THR A 182 0.12 16.08 3.25
N VAL A 183 -0.98 16.18 2.51
CA VAL A 183 -2.22 16.79 3.05
C VAL A 183 -2.80 15.96 4.18
N SER A 184 -2.81 14.62 4.05
CA SER A 184 -3.38 13.73 5.08
C SER A 184 -2.58 13.81 6.38
N ASN A 185 -1.25 13.80 6.32
CA ASN A 185 -0.38 13.94 7.49
C ASN A 185 -0.57 15.29 8.19
N GLU A 186 -0.67 16.39 7.44
CA GLU A 186 -0.99 17.70 8.01
C GLU A 186 -2.34 17.68 8.75
N LEU A 187 -3.37 17.06 8.17
CA LEU A 187 -4.70 16.97 8.79
C LEU A 187 -4.72 16.11 10.06
N ILE A 188 -3.98 15.00 10.07
CA ILE A 188 -3.85 14.12 11.25
C ILE A 188 -3.23 14.91 12.40
N LEU A 189 -2.14 15.63 12.14
CA LEU A 189 -1.44 16.43 13.15
C LEU A 189 -2.29 17.62 13.61
N ALA A 190 -2.98 18.30 12.69
CA ALA A 190 -3.83 19.45 13.00
C ALA A 190 -5.10 19.09 13.79
N SER A 191 -5.58 17.85 13.66
CA SER A 191 -6.77 17.37 14.39
C SER A 191 -6.45 16.97 15.84
N ALA A 192 -5.18 16.83 16.20
CA ALA A 192 -4.75 16.43 17.54
C ALA A 192 -4.42 17.65 18.42
N PRO A 193 -4.85 17.67 19.70
CA PRO A 193 -4.39 18.69 20.64
C PRO A 193 -2.85 18.71 20.75
N PRO A 194 -2.20 19.87 20.96
CA PRO A 194 -0.73 19.96 20.98
C PRO A 194 -0.04 18.99 21.95
N ALA A 195 -0.66 18.72 23.10
CA ALA A 195 -0.15 17.77 24.10
C ALA A 195 -0.20 16.29 23.63
N LYS A 196 -0.94 15.98 22.56
CA LYS A 196 -1.16 14.63 22.01
C LYS A 196 -0.66 14.48 20.58
N ALA A 197 -0.03 15.50 20.00
CA ALA A 197 0.51 15.46 18.63
C ALA A 197 1.47 14.27 18.41
N GLY A 198 2.28 13.92 19.41
CA GLY A 198 3.16 12.75 19.35
C GLY A 198 2.40 11.42 19.21
N ALA A 199 1.25 11.26 19.89
CA ALA A 199 0.42 10.06 19.75
C ALA A 199 -0.26 9.99 18.38
N ALA A 200 -0.73 11.13 17.85
CA ALA A 200 -1.29 11.20 16.51
C ALA A 200 -0.25 10.88 15.43
N SER A 201 0.97 11.39 15.57
CA SER A 201 2.10 11.05 14.68
C SER A 201 2.43 9.56 14.75
N ALA A 202 2.50 8.97 15.95
CA ALA A 202 2.76 7.53 16.11
C ALA A 202 1.67 6.66 15.46
N VAL A 203 0.41 7.09 15.49
CA VAL A 203 -0.70 6.40 14.80
C VAL A 203 -0.57 6.53 13.29
N SER A 204 -0.20 7.71 12.78
CA SER A 204 0.05 7.89 11.34
C SER A 204 1.18 6.99 10.86
N GLU A 205 2.29 6.94 11.60
CA GLU A 205 3.41 6.06 11.30
C GLU A 205 3.00 4.58 11.34
N THR A 206 2.19 4.20 12.33
CA THR A 206 1.64 2.83 12.42
C THR A 206 0.75 2.51 11.22
N ALA A 207 -0.07 3.47 10.75
CA ALA A 207 -0.90 3.30 9.57
C ALA A 207 -0.06 3.17 8.29
N TYR A 208 1.03 3.94 8.18
CA TYR A 208 1.99 3.85 7.08
C TYR A 208 2.62 2.45 7.03
N GLU A 209 3.22 2.01 8.13
CA GLU A 209 3.87 0.69 8.23
C GLU A 209 2.89 -0.46 8.00
N LEU A 210 1.69 -0.36 8.57
CA LEU A 210 0.61 -1.32 8.33
C LEU A 210 0.23 -1.36 6.84
N GLY A 211 0.18 -0.21 6.19
CA GLY A 211 -0.10 -0.08 4.76
C GLY A 211 0.98 -0.74 3.92
N ALA A 212 2.26 -0.56 4.27
CA ALA A 212 3.36 -1.19 3.57
C ALA A 212 3.32 -2.73 3.69
N VAL A 213 3.07 -3.23 4.90
CA VAL A 213 2.90 -4.68 5.15
C VAL A 213 1.71 -5.24 4.37
N LEU A 214 0.56 -4.55 4.38
CA LEU A 214 -0.62 -4.98 3.63
C LEU A 214 -0.39 -4.90 2.11
N GLY A 215 0.30 -3.87 1.61
CA GLY A 215 0.64 -3.73 0.18
C GLY A 215 1.45 -4.92 -0.33
N THR A 216 2.52 -5.28 0.38
CA THR A 216 3.32 -6.46 0.04
C THR A 216 2.55 -7.78 0.21
N ALA A 217 1.83 -7.95 1.32
CA ALA A 217 1.16 -9.20 1.63
C ALA A 217 -0.07 -9.48 0.75
N VAL A 218 -0.84 -8.43 0.42
CA VAL A 218 -2.09 -8.53 -0.34
C VAL A 218 -1.81 -8.42 -1.83
N LEU A 219 -1.32 -7.27 -2.32
CA LEU A 219 -1.10 -7.08 -3.75
C LEU A 219 0.06 -7.95 -4.27
N GLY A 220 1.16 -8.03 -3.51
CA GLY A 220 2.25 -8.95 -3.82
C GLY A 220 1.86 -10.44 -3.70
N GLY A 221 0.99 -10.77 -2.74
CA GLY A 221 0.42 -12.12 -2.61
C GLY A 221 -0.47 -12.48 -3.80
N VAL A 222 -1.35 -11.57 -4.22
CA VAL A 222 -2.25 -11.76 -5.37
C VAL A 222 -1.46 -11.91 -6.66
N VAL A 223 -0.46 -11.07 -6.94
CA VAL A 223 0.34 -11.23 -8.17
C VAL A 223 1.08 -12.56 -8.19
N THR A 224 1.56 -13.03 -7.04
CA THR A 224 2.22 -14.34 -6.89
C THR A 224 1.23 -15.50 -7.07
N ALA A 225 0.03 -15.39 -6.52
CA ALA A 225 -1.03 -16.39 -6.68
C ALA A 225 -1.49 -16.50 -8.14
N LEU A 226 -1.68 -15.36 -8.80
CA LEU A 226 -2.04 -15.30 -10.22
C LEU A 226 -0.90 -15.80 -11.12
N TYR A 227 0.35 -15.50 -10.78
CA TYR A 227 1.51 -16.08 -11.44
C TYR A 227 1.45 -17.62 -11.38
N ARG A 228 1.28 -18.20 -10.18
CA ARG A 228 1.17 -19.65 -9.97
C ARG A 228 0.03 -20.28 -10.76
N SER A 229 -1.13 -19.63 -10.79
CA SER A 229 -2.30 -20.18 -11.49
C SER A 229 -2.18 -20.12 -13.00
N ASN A 230 -1.45 -19.13 -13.54
CA ASN A 230 -1.28 -18.94 -14.98
C ASN A 230 0.00 -19.58 -15.53
N LEU A 231 0.91 -20.05 -14.67
CA LEU A 231 2.17 -20.65 -15.11
C LEU A 231 1.96 -22.02 -15.76
N ALA A 232 2.11 -22.03 -17.09
CA ALA A 232 2.13 -23.26 -17.89
C ALA A 232 3.58 -23.73 -18.08
N LEU A 233 4.01 -24.69 -17.26
CA LEU A 233 5.36 -25.24 -17.33
C LEU A 233 5.55 -26.13 -18.58
N PRO A 234 6.65 -25.98 -19.33
CA PRO A 234 7.06 -26.92 -20.36
C PRO A 234 7.09 -28.38 -19.87
N ALA A 235 6.49 -29.30 -20.62
CA ALA A 235 6.39 -30.72 -20.23
C ALA A 235 7.76 -31.41 -20.04
N ALA A 236 8.79 -30.93 -20.75
CA ALA A 236 10.15 -31.45 -20.69
C ALA A 236 10.95 -31.02 -19.44
N LEU A 237 10.37 -30.20 -18.55
CA LEU A 237 11.07 -29.74 -17.35
C LEU A 237 11.35 -30.86 -16.34
N PRO A 238 12.58 -30.97 -15.81
CA PRO A 238 12.92 -31.84 -14.69
C PRO A 238 12.08 -31.54 -13.44
N ALA A 239 11.77 -32.55 -12.62
CA ALA A 239 10.87 -32.40 -11.48
C ALA A 239 11.41 -31.47 -10.38
N ASP A 240 12.72 -31.48 -10.18
CA ASP A 240 13.49 -30.62 -9.28
C ASP A 240 13.41 -29.13 -9.66
N VAL A 241 13.19 -28.82 -10.95
CA VAL A 241 13.03 -27.43 -11.44
C VAL A 241 11.57 -26.95 -11.30
N ARG A 242 10.59 -27.85 -11.38
CA ARG A 242 9.17 -27.48 -11.46
C ARG A 242 8.65 -26.77 -10.21
N GLU A 243 9.05 -27.24 -9.03
CA GLU A 243 8.60 -26.65 -7.75
C GLU A 243 9.16 -25.23 -7.55
N PRO A 244 10.48 -24.98 -7.61
CA PRO A 244 11.03 -23.63 -7.52
C PRO A 244 10.46 -22.67 -8.57
N ALA A 245 10.30 -23.15 -9.80
CA ALA A 245 9.72 -22.37 -10.89
C ALA A 245 8.25 -22.01 -10.64
N ARG A 246 7.47 -22.89 -10.00
CA ARG A 246 6.09 -22.60 -9.63
C ARG A 246 5.98 -21.61 -8.48
N GLU A 247 6.86 -21.71 -7.48
CA GLU A 247 6.69 -20.92 -6.27
C GLU A 247 6.81 -19.41 -6.52
N THR A 248 7.75 -18.97 -7.36
CA THR A 248 8.03 -17.55 -7.60
C THR A 248 8.57 -17.29 -9.00
N LEU A 249 8.32 -16.07 -9.52
CA LEU A 249 8.93 -15.59 -10.77
C LEU A 249 10.46 -15.62 -10.70
N ALA A 250 11.03 -15.19 -9.57
CA ALA A 250 12.48 -15.19 -9.37
C ALA A 250 13.06 -16.61 -9.44
N GLY A 251 12.41 -17.58 -8.81
CA GLY A 251 12.77 -18.99 -8.89
C GLY A 251 12.76 -19.49 -10.33
N ALA A 252 11.70 -19.21 -11.09
CA ALA A 252 11.63 -19.60 -12.49
C ALA A 252 12.73 -18.97 -13.37
N MET A 253 13.08 -17.70 -13.14
CA MET A 253 14.15 -17.04 -13.88
C MET A 253 15.53 -17.63 -13.56
N VAL A 254 15.82 -17.90 -12.29
CA VAL A 254 17.07 -18.56 -11.87
C VAL A 254 17.19 -19.95 -12.50
N GLU A 255 16.13 -20.76 -12.42
CA GLU A 255 16.13 -22.09 -13.00
C GLU A 255 16.25 -22.07 -14.53
N ALA A 256 15.61 -21.09 -15.18
CA ALA A 256 15.72 -20.92 -16.63
C ALA A 256 17.16 -20.56 -17.05
N ASP A 257 17.87 -19.76 -16.27
CA ASP A 257 19.27 -19.42 -16.50
C ASP A 257 20.19 -20.64 -16.30
N LEU A 258 19.92 -21.46 -15.29
CA LEU A 258 20.66 -22.70 -15.04
C LEU A 258 20.44 -23.75 -16.15
N LEU A 259 19.21 -23.90 -16.64
CA LEU A 259 18.90 -24.82 -17.74
C LEU A 259 19.53 -24.38 -19.07
N GLY A 260 19.49 -23.08 -19.37
CA GLY A 260 19.94 -22.53 -20.64
C GLY A 260 19.21 -23.11 -21.86
N GLY A 261 19.73 -22.78 -23.05
CA GLY A 261 19.21 -23.28 -24.32
C GLY A 261 17.73 -22.97 -24.57
N ALA A 262 17.08 -23.79 -25.40
CA ALA A 262 15.68 -23.62 -25.78
C ALA A 262 14.71 -23.87 -24.62
N LEU A 263 15.05 -24.78 -23.70
CA LEU A 263 14.19 -25.11 -22.56
C LEU A 263 14.18 -24.00 -21.51
N GLY A 264 15.34 -23.41 -21.22
CA GLY A 264 15.45 -22.23 -20.37
C GLY A 264 14.70 -21.02 -20.96
N ALA A 265 14.87 -20.76 -22.25
CA ALA A 265 14.10 -19.70 -22.93
C ALA A 265 12.59 -19.91 -22.83
N ALA A 266 12.11 -21.14 -23.07
CA ALA A 266 10.69 -21.48 -22.93
C ALA A 266 10.17 -21.30 -21.49
N LEU A 267 11.00 -21.59 -20.47
CA LEU A 267 10.64 -21.34 -19.07
C LEU A 267 10.56 -19.83 -18.76
N ARG A 268 11.52 -19.02 -19.26
CA ARG A 268 11.46 -17.55 -19.07
C ARG A 268 10.20 -16.97 -19.71
N ASP A 269 9.88 -17.36 -20.94
CA ASP A 269 8.71 -16.85 -21.66
C ASP A 269 7.40 -17.26 -20.96
N ALA A 270 7.31 -18.50 -20.50
CA ALA A 270 6.18 -18.98 -19.71
C ALA A 270 6.03 -18.21 -18.38
N ALA A 271 7.15 -17.92 -17.71
CA ALA A 271 7.14 -17.19 -16.45
C ALA A 271 6.80 -15.69 -16.65
N ALA A 272 7.36 -15.04 -17.65
CA ALA A 272 7.09 -13.64 -17.99
C ALA A 272 5.62 -13.43 -18.39
N SER A 273 5.07 -14.31 -19.23
CA SER A 273 3.66 -14.27 -19.63
C SER A 273 2.71 -14.51 -18.46
N ALA A 274 2.99 -15.51 -17.61
CA ALA A 274 2.20 -15.78 -16.41
C ALA A 274 2.21 -14.60 -15.42
N PHE A 275 3.36 -13.94 -15.25
CA PHE A 275 3.45 -12.75 -14.41
C PHE A 275 2.67 -11.58 -15.00
N GLY A 276 2.83 -11.32 -16.30
CA GLY A 276 2.11 -10.26 -17.00
C GLY A 276 0.59 -10.40 -16.93
N ALA A 277 0.06 -11.61 -16.96
CA ALA A 277 -1.36 -11.88 -16.73
C ALA A 277 -1.83 -11.45 -15.33
N GLY A 278 -0.97 -11.62 -14.31
CA GLY A 278 -1.24 -11.18 -12.94
C GLY A 278 -1.18 -9.66 -12.75
N VAL A 279 -0.35 -8.96 -13.54
CA VAL A 279 -0.16 -7.51 -13.45
C VAL A 279 -1.46 -6.76 -13.70
N GLY A 280 -2.25 -7.14 -14.72
CA GLY A 280 -3.51 -6.46 -15.05
C GLY A 280 -4.53 -6.47 -13.90
N VAL A 281 -4.74 -7.64 -13.29
CA VAL A 281 -5.64 -7.80 -12.14
C VAL A 281 -5.13 -7.04 -10.91
N THR A 282 -3.83 -7.14 -10.63
CA THR A 282 -3.21 -6.45 -9.49
C THR A 282 -3.29 -4.94 -9.67
N ALA A 283 -3.11 -4.43 -10.89
CA ALA A 283 -3.26 -3.03 -11.21
C ALA A 283 -4.71 -2.55 -11.06
N ALA A 284 -5.70 -3.36 -11.45
CA ALA A 284 -7.12 -3.06 -11.23
C ALA A 284 -7.46 -3.02 -9.73
N MET A 285 -6.92 -3.93 -8.92
CA MET A 285 -7.09 -3.91 -7.46
C MET A 285 -6.44 -2.68 -6.83
N GLY A 286 -5.22 -2.33 -7.26
CA GLY A 286 -4.54 -1.10 -6.83
C GLY A 286 -5.34 0.16 -7.18
N ALA A 287 -5.85 0.26 -8.41
CA ALA A 287 -6.73 1.34 -8.83
C ALA A 287 -8.00 1.41 -7.95
N ALA A 288 -8.64 0.28 -7.68
CA ALA A 288 -9.83 0.23 -6.84
C ALA A 288 -9.56 0.71 -5.41
N LEU A 289 -8.43 0.30 -4.80
CA LEU A 289 -8.00 0.77 -3.48
C LEU A 289 -7.80 2.28 -3.44
N VAL A 290 -7.15 2.83 -4.47
CA VAL A 290 -6.92 4.28 -4.61
C VAL A 290 -8.24 5.04 -4.84
N VAL A 291 -9.17 4.48 -5.62
CA VAL A 291 -10.52 5.05 -5.79
C VAL A 291 -11.27 5.07 -4.47
N VAL A 292 -11.20 3.98 -3.68
CA VAL A 292 -11.80 3.95 -2.33
C VAL A 292 -11.17 5.01 -1.44
N ALA A 293 -9.84 5.17 -1.47
CA ALA A 293 -9.16 6.25 -0.74
C ALA A 293 -9.64 7.64 -1.20
N ALA A 294 -9.81 7.87 -2.50
CA ALA A 294 -10.33 9.12 -3.03
C ALA A 294 -11.78 9.40 -2.61
N VAL A 295 -12.64 8.38 -2.57
CA VAL A 295 -14.02 8.50 -2.08
C VAL A 295 -14.05 8.82 -0.59
N ILE A 296 -13.24 8.12 0.21
CA ILE A 296 -13.07 8.43 1.65
C ILE A 296 -12.61 9.88 1.80
N ALA A 297 -11.57 10.28 1.07
CA ALA A 297 -11.04 11.64 1.11
C ALA A 297 -12.13 12.70 0.82
N ALA A 298 -12.93 12.48 -0.23
CA ALA A 298 -14.00 13.38 -0.61
C ALA A 298 -15.12 13.46 0.45
N ALA A 299 -15.44 12.34 1.09
CA ALA A 299 -16.51 12.24 2.07
C ALA A 299 -16.12 12.77 3.45
N THR A 300 -14.86 12.58 3.86
CA THR A 300 -14.45 12.76 5.27
C THR A 300 -13.51 13.94 5.50
N LEU A 301 -12.74 14.41 4.50
CA LEU A 301 -11.78 15.52 4.68
C LEU A 301 -12.46 16.91 4.63
N GLY A 302 -13.60 17.03 5.30
CA GLY A 302 -14.40 18.24 5.42
C GLY A 302 -13.75 19.22 6.40
N GLY A 303 -13.34 20.39 5.88
CA GLY A 303 -12.56 21.38 6.61
C GLY A 303 -13.22 21.89 7.88
N SER A 304 -12.60 21.58 9.02
CA SER A 304 -12.65 22.49 10.16
C SER A 304 -12.02 23.82 9.72
N ARG A 305 -12.87 24.76 9.29
CA ARG A 305 -12.54 26.17 9.44
C ARG A 305 -12.33 26.39 10.94
N ALA A 306 -11.09 26.47 11.39
CA ALA A 306 -10.81 27.15 12.63
C ALA A 306 -11.19 28.64 12.44
N PRO A 307 -12.04 29.23 13.30
CA PRO A 307 -12.31 30.65 13.28
C PRO A 307 -11.12 31.46 13.84
N SER A 308 -11.15 32.75 13.51
CA SER A 308 -10.36 33.91 14.00
C SER A 308 -9.00 34.21 13.35
N ARG A 309 -9.04 35.31 12.58
CA ARG A 309 -8.02 36.36 12.49
C ARG A 309 -7.18 36.44 13.77
N ILE A 310 -5.86 36.45 13.61
CA ILE A 310 -5.00 37.21 14.51
C ILE A 310 -4.73 38.51 13.76
N GLU A 311 -5.46 39.56 14.14
CA GLU A 311 -5.06 40.93 13.89
C GLU A 311 -3.79 41.19 14.72
N HIS A 312 -2.73 41.62 14.05
CA HIS A 312 -1.61 42.35 14.64
C HIS A 312 -1.68 43.78 14.14
#